data_AF-A0AAW4PMW0-F1
#
_entry.id   AF-A0AAW4PMW0-F1
#
_cell.length_a   1.000
_cell.length_b   1.000
_cell.length_c   1.000
_cell.angle_alpha   90.00
_cell.angle_beta   90.00
_cell.angle_gamma   90.00
#
_symmetry.space_group_name_H-M   'P 1'
#
loop_
_entity.id
_entity.type
_entity.pdbx_description
1 polymer ?
#
loop_
_entity_poly.entity_id
_entity_poly.type
_entity_poly.pdbx_seq_one_letter_code
_entity_poly.pdbx_strand_id
1 'polypeptide(L)'
;MMWPYHLAPDGNAALPHHYYIGMGLVALVAAIVWDDHPKREPVAVMMAAVGGCFAFGSVWPRYPVIGATLALVANAMVILAPLRPAWWSLWPRRHQVGIILLGLLAADDVVQHAMGWPTPIDHLWKAGGRAAVVDVFGVVAHVV
;
A
#
# COMPACT_ATOMS: atom_id res chain seq x y z
N MET A 1 4.91 11.55 21.86
CA MET A 1 5.08 11.12 20.46
C MET A 1 4.38 12.14 19.58
N MET A 2 4.96 12.50 18.43
CA MET A 2 4.32 13.39 17.45
C MET A 2 3.50 12.55 16.46
N TRP A 3 2.35 13.06 16.03
CA TRP A 3 1.49 12.41 15.04
C TRP A 3 1.45 13.23 13.75
N PRO A 4 1.67 12.61 12.58
CA PRO A 4 2.32 11.30 12.39
C PRO A 4 3.79 11.32 12.85
N TYR A 5 4.39 10.14 13.02
CA TYR A 5 5.81 10.00 13.40
C TYR A 5 6.74 10.70 12.40
N HIS A 6 6.50 10.51 11.10
CA HIS A 6 7.14 11.27 10.04
C HIS A 6 6.20 12.33 9.44
N LEU A 7 6.63 13.60 9.46
CA LEU A 7 5.91 14.69 8.78
C LEU A 7 5.88 14.49 7.26
N ALA A 8 6.93 13.91 6.71
CA ALA A 8 6.97 13.41 5.34
C ALA A 8 7.63 12.00 5.37
N PRO A 9 6.99 10.97 4.80
CA PRO A 9 7.58 9.63 4.64
C PRO A 9 9.02 9.71 4.11
N ASP A 10 9.99 9.25 4.90
CA ASP A 10 11.44 9.30 4.66
C ASP A 10 11.98 10.62 4.08
N GLY A 11 11.33 11.75 4.40
CA GLY A 11 11.67 13.07 3.89
C GLY A 11 11.25 13.35 2.43
N ASN A 12 10.81 12.33 1.68
CA ASN A 12 10.24 12.50 0.34
C ASN A 12 9.32 11.32 -0.02
N ALA A 13 8.01 11.54 0.13
CA ALA A 13 7.01 10.53 -0.21
C ALA A 13 7.06 10.10 -1.69
N ALA A 14 7.56 10.92 -2.62
CA ALA A 14 7.61 10.56 -4.04
C ALA A 14 8.69 9.53 -4.38
N LEU A 15 9.60 9.21 -3.45
CA LEU A 15 10.56 8.13 -3.63
C LEU A 15 9.84 6.76 -3.59
N PRO A 16 10.46 5.70 -4.11
CA PRO A 16 9.89 4.36 -4.04
C PRO A 16 9.60 3.96 -2.59
N HIS A 17 8.33 3.71 -2.32
CA HIS A 17 7.77 3.25 -1.06
C HIS A 17 6.99 1.96 -1.35
N HIS A 18 7.17 0.92 -0.54
CA HIS A 18 6.42 -0.33 -0.72
C HIS A 18 4.92 -0.13 -0.47
N TYR A 19 4.51 1.00 0.13
CA TYR A 19 3.13 1.47 0.11
C TYR A 19 2.55 1.56 -1.30
N TYR A 20 3.21 2.27 -2.23
CA TYR A 20 2.72 2.43 -3.60
C TYR A 20 2.71 1.12 -4.36
N ILE A 21 3.71 0.27 -4.13
CA ILE A 21 3.81 -1.04 -4.76
C ILE A 21 2.63 -1.91 -4.31
N GLY A 22 2.40 -2.00 -2.99
CA GLY A 22 1.27 -2.75 -2.43
C GLY A 22 -0.08 -2.23 -2.92
N MET A 23 -0.31 -0.91 -2.84
CA MET A 23 -1.57 -0.30 -3.29
C MET A 23 -1.79 -0.42 -4.80
N GLY A 24 -0.74 -0.24 -5.61
CA GLY A 24 -0.81 -0.40 -7.06
C GLY A 24 -1.15 -1.84 -7.47
N LEU A 25 -0.55 -2.83 -6.81
CA LEU A 25 -0.87 -4.24 -7.03
C LEU A 25 -2.27 -4.60 -6.54
N VAL A 26 -2.75 -4.02 -5.44
CA VAL A 26 -4.15 -4.14 -5.00
C VAL A 26 -5.10 -3.61 -6.07
N ALA A 27 -4.82 -2.43 -6.63
CA ALA A 27 -5.62 -1.85 -7.71
C ALA A 27 -5.62 -2.75 -8.95
N LEU A 28 -4.48 -3.34 -9.30
CA LEU A 28 -4.39 -4.33 -10.39
C LEU A 28 -5.24 -5.56 -10.12
N VAL A 29 -5.16 -6.16 -8.92
CA VAL A 29 -6.00 -7.32 -8.57
C VAL A 29 -7.48 -6.96 -8.60
N ALA A 30 -7.85 -5.77 -8.11
CA ALA A 30 -9.21 -5.27 -8.21
C ALA A 30 -9.66 -5.08 -9.66
N ALA A 31 -8.79 -4.61 -10.55
CA ALA A 31 -9.08 -4.49 -11.98
C ALA A 31 -9.24 -5.85 -12.67
N ILE A 32 -8.44 -6.86 -12.30
CA ILE A 32 -8.52 -8.22 -12.89
C ILE A 32 -9.89 -8.87 -12.66
N VAL A 33 -10.51 -8.60 -11.50
CA VAL A 33 -11.81 -9.17 -11.13
C VAL A 33 -12.96 -8.20 -11.37
N TRP A 34 -12.70 -7.07 -12.03
CA TRP A 34 -13.72 -6.12 -12.45
C TRP A 34 -14.49 -6.70 -13.64
N ASP A 35 -15.79 -6.94 -13.47
CA ASP A 35 -16.60 -7.77 -14.39
C ASP A 35 -17.92 -7.11 -14.86
N ASP A 36 -17.96 -5.78 -14.94
CA ASP A 36 -19.11 -4.95 -15.37
C ASP A 36 -20.42 -5.24 -14.62
N HIS A 37 -20.34 -5.73 -13.37
CA HIS A 37 -21.48 -5.89 -12.48
C HIS A 37 -21.61 -4.69 -11.53
N PRO A 38 -22.47 -3.69 -11.81
CA PRO A 38 -22.41 -2.38 -11.14
C PRO A 38 -22.66 -2.41 -9.63
N LYS A 39 -23.19 -3.53 -9.12
CA LYS A 39 -23.50 -3.74 -7.69
C LYS A 39 -22.52 -4.67 -6.97
N ARG A 40 -21.50 -5.19 -7.67
CA ARG A 40 -20.59 -6.25 -7.19
C ARG A 40 -19.12 -5.94 -7.44
N GLU A 41 -18.84 -4.86 -8.14
CA GLU A 41 -17.48 -4.39 -8.44
C GLU A 41 -16.70 -4.02 -7.18
N PRO A 42 -15.36 -4.11 -7.24
CA PRO A 42 -14.48 -3.71 -6.14
C PRO A 42 -14.31 -2.22 -5.94
N VAL A 43 -15.34 -1.43 -6.23
CA VAL A 43 -15.23 0.03 -6.19
C VAL A 43 -14.61 0.51 -4.88
N ALA A 44 -15.01 -0.07 -3.74
CA ALA A 44 -14.45 0.28 -2.44
C ALA A 44 -12.93 -0.02 -2.31
N VAL A 45 -12.46 -1.17 -2.80
CA VAL A 45 -11.02 -1.54 -2.76
C VAL A 45 -10.23 -0.71 -3.75
N MET A 46 -10.74 -0.50 -4.96
CA MET A 46 -10.09 0.34 -5.97
C MET A 46 -9.96 1.79 -5.50
N MET A 47 -11.05 2.37 -4.98
CA MET A 47 -11.05 3.73 -4.45
C MET A 47 -10.15 3.86 -3.23
N ALA A 48 -10.11 2.85 -2.35
CA ALA A 48 -9.20 2.83 -1.22
C ALA A 48 -7.73 2.75 -1.67
N ALA A 49 -7.39 1.90 -2.64
CA ALA A 49 -6.04 1.77 -3.16
C ALA A 49 -5.56 3.07 -3.84
N VAL A 50 -6.35 3.60 -4.77
CA VAL A 50 -6.02 4.85 -5.49
C VAL A 50 -6.02 6.05 -4.54
N GLY A 51 -7.04 6.17 -3.69
CA GLY A 51 -7.16 7.22 -2.69
C GLY A 51 -6.04 7.16 -1.66
N GLY A 52 -5.59 5.97 -1.28
CA GLY A 52 -4.43 5.75 -0.42
C GLY A 52 -3.15 6.26 -1.06
N CYS A 53 -2.86 5.88 -2.32
CA CYS A 53 -1.73 6.42 -3.08
C CYS A 53 -1.75 7.95 -3.15
N PHE A 54 -2.91 8.54 -3.42
CA PHE A 54 -3.07 9.99 -3.47
C PHE A 54 -2.84 10.64 -2.09
N ALA A 55 -3.40 10.07 -1.03
CA ALA A 55 -3.22 10.55 0.33
C ALA A 55 -1.74 10.52 0.73
N PHE A 56 -1.06 9.39 0.47
CA PHE A 56 0.34 9.20 0.83
C PHE A 56 1.28 10.11 0.02
N GLY A 57 1.13 10.17 -1.30
CA GLY A 57 2.04 10.93 -2.16
C GLY A 57 1.77 12.41 -2.29
N SER A 58 0.51 12.82 -2.25
CA SER A 58 0.12 14.20 -2.57
C SER A 58 -0.33 14.99 -1.36
N VAL A 59 -1.08 14.36 -0.45
CA VAL A 59 -1.67 15.03 0.71
C VAL A 59 -0.70 15.07 1.88
N TRP A 60 -0.11 13.93 2.26
CA TRP A 60 0.76 13.81 3.44
C TRP A 60 1.91 14.80 3.45
N PRO A 61 2.68 15.00 2.36
CA PRO A 61 3.82 15.93 2.38
C PRO A 61 3.43 17.40 2.67
N ARG A 62 2.17 17.77 2.42
CA ARG A 62 1.64 19.12 2.64
C ARG A 62 0.80 19.24 3.90
N TYR A 63 0.06 18.19 4.23
CA TYR A 63 -0.88 18.11 5.35
C TYR A 63 -0.67 16.78 6.10
N PRO A 64 0.37 16.67 6.94
CA PRO A 64 0.83 15.38 7.44
C PRO A 64 -0.22 14.58 8.22
N VAL A 65 -0.95 15.26 9.12
CA VAL A 65 -2.01 14.63 9.92
C VAL A 65 -3.12 14.09 9.03
N ILE A 66 -3.57 14.87 8.03
CA ILE A 66 -4.66 14.48 7.14
C ILE A 66 -4.20 13.34 6.23
N GLY A 67 -3.02 13.47 5.62
CA GLY A 67 -2.48 12.46 4.71
C GLY A 67 -2.22 11.13 5.41
N ALA A 68 -1.60 11.13 6.59
CA ALA A 68 -1.38 9.92 7.39
C ALA A 68 -2.70 9.21 7.75
N THR A 69 -3.68 10.00 8.22
CA THR A 69 -5.00 9.47 8.59
C THR A 69 -5.68 8.85 7.38
N LEU A 70 -5.72 9.56 6.25
CA LEU A 70 -6.35 9.06 5.02
C LEU A 70 -5.63 7.83 4.47
N ALA A 71 -4.30 7.80 4.48
CA ALA A 71 -3.51 6.66 4.01
C ALA A 71 -3.73 5.40 4.85
N LEU A 72 -3.87 5.55 6.18
CA LEU A 72 -4.18 4.44 7.08
C LEU A 72 -5.62 3.95 6.93
N VAL A 73 -6.60 4.87 6.82
CA VAL A 73 -8.00 4.49 6.58
C VAL A 73 -8.13 3.75 5.26
N ALA A 74 -7.51 4.25 4.20
CA ALA A 74 -7.43 3.59 2.91
C ALA A 74 -6.83 2.17 3.03
N ASN A 75 -5.69 2.03 3.73
CA ASN A 75 -5.04 0.74 3.93
C ASN A 75 -5.90 -0.24 4.73
N ALA A 76 -6.54 0.21 5.81
CA ALA A 76 -7.47 -0.59 6.58
C ALA A 76 -8.68 -1.03 5.72
N MET A 77 -9.24 -0.14 4.90
CA MET A 77 -10.33 -0.47 3.99
C MET A 77 -9.93 -1.56 2.99
N VAL A 78 -8.72 -1.50 2.42
CA VAL A 78 -8.20 -2.54 1.53
C VAL A 78 -8.13 -3.90 2.22
N ILE A 79 -7.60 -3.96 3.45
CA ILE A 79 -7.43 -5.22 4.19
C ILE A 79 -8.78 -5.79 4.64
N LEU A 80 -9.71 -4.92 5.08
CA LEU A 80 -10.96 -5.34 5.69
C LEU A 80 -12.08 -5.59 4.68
N ALA A 81 -12.07 -4.95 3.50
CA ALA A 81 -13.14 -5.11 2.52
C ALA A 81 -13.35 -6.56 2.03
N PRO A 82 -12.31 -7.38 1.77
CA PRO A 82 -12.47 -8.78 1.39
C PRO A 82 -13.04 -9.68 2.50
N LEU A 83 -13.04 -9.22 3.76
CA LEU A 83 -13.60 -9.97 4.89
C LEU A 83 -15.13 -9.85 4.96
N ARG A 84 -15.76 -9.02 4.12
CA ARG A 84 -17.21 -8.89 4.07
C ARG A 84 -17.84 -10.17 3.51
N PRO A 85 -18.86 -10.77 4.16
CA PRO A 85 -19.47 -12.02 3.68
C PRO A 85 -19.98 -11.96 2.23
N ALA A 86 -20.44 -10.78 1.79
CA ALA A 86 -20.88 -10.57 0.42
C ALA A 86 -19.79 -10.84 -0.63
N TRP A 87 -18.51 -10.70 -0.27
CA TRP A 87 -17.39 -10.97 -1.17
C TRP A 87 -17.06 -12.45 -1.27
N TRP A 88 -17.33 -13.23 -0.22
CA TRP A 88 -16.98 -14.65 -0.16
C TRP A 88 -17.70 -15.51 -1.21
N SER A 89 -18.91 -15.12 -1.58
CA SER A 89 -19.71 -15.81 -2.61
C SER A 89 -19.45 -15.29 -4.03
N LEU A 90 -18.95 -14.06 -4.17
CA LEU A 90 -18.85 -13.39 -5.47
C LEU A 90 -17.43 -13.46 -6.04
N TRP A 91 -16.41 -13.57 -5.19
CA TRP A 91 -15.02 -13.34 -5.60
C TRP A 91 -14.15 -14.58 -5.39
N PRO A 92 -13.27 -14.94 -6.33
CA PRO A 92 -12.36 -16.07 -6.12
C PRO A 92 -11.45 -15.83 -4.90
N ARG A 93 -11.41 -16.80 -3.99
CA ARG A 93 -10.66 -16.70 -2.71
C ARG A 93 -9.20 -16.28 -2.89
N ARG A 94 -8.56 -16.73 -3.98
CA ARG A 94 -7.16 -16.36 -4.30
C ARG A 94 -6.95 -14.85 -4.44
N HIS A 95 -7.91 -14.12 -5.04
CA HIS A 95 -7.79 -12.67 -5.21
C HIS A 95 -8.09 -11.94 -3.90
N GLN A 96 -9.02 -12.44 -3.10
CA GLN A 96 -9.28 -11.90 -1.75
C GLN A 96 -8.02 -12.00 -0.86
N VAL A 97 -7.41 -13.19 -0.82
CA VAL A 97 -6.14 -13.42 -0.10
C VAL A 97 -5.04 -12.53 -0.67
N GLY A 98 -4.92 -12.43 -2.00
CA GLY A 98 -3.96 -11.55 -2.65
C GLY A 98 -4.11 -10.09 -2.23
N ILE A 99 -5.32 -9.55 -2.23
CA ILE A 99 -5.60 -8.18 -1.77
C ILE A 99 -5.21 -7.98 -0.30
N ILE A 100 -5.53 -8.94 0.57
CA ILE A 100 -5.16 -8.86 2.00
C ILE A 100 -3.64 -8.83 2.15
N LEU A 101 -2.92 -9.75 1.51
CA LEU A 101 -1.46 -9.85 1.61
C LEU A 101 -0.76 -8.60 1.04
N LEU A 102 -1.24 -8.07 -0.09
CA LEU A 102 -0.71 -6.84 -0.68
C LEU A 102 -1.09 -5.59 0.15
N GLY A 103 -2.26 -5.60 0.79
CA GLY A 103 -2.67 -4.60 1.76
C GLY A 103 -1.76 -4.60 2.98
N LEU A 104 -1.36 -5.77 3.49
CA LEU A 104 -0.40 -5.92 4.58
C LEU A 104 1.02 -5.49 4.18
N LEU A 105 1.43 -5.75 2.93
CA LEU A 105 2.67 -5.20 2.38
C LEU A 105 2.65 -3.67 2.43
N ALA A 106 1.57 -3.03 1.99
CA ALA A 106 1.44 -1.57 2.12
C ALA A 106 1.29 -1.11 3.58
N ALA A 107 0.69 -1.93 4.45
CA ALA A 107 0.50 -1.63 5.87
C ALA A 107 1.85 -1.49 6.59
N ASP A 108 2.80 -2.35 6.26
CA ASP A 108 4.17 -2.31 6.79
C ASP A 108 4.78 -0.90 6.67
N ASP A 109 4.59 -0.24 5.53
CA ASP A 109 5.15 1.08 5.26
C ASP A 109 4.39 2.21 5.97
N VAL A 110 3.07 2.28 5.75
CA VAL A 110 2.22 3.36 6.26
C VAL A 110 2.18 3.37 7.79
N VAL A 111 2.21 2.19 8.43
CA VAL A 111 2.22 2.08 9.90
C VAL A 111 3.57 2.52 10.45
N GLN A 112 4.67 2.16 9.81
CA GLN A 112 6.01 2.62 10.19
C GLN A 112 6.06 4.15 10.16
N HIS A 113 5.64 4.77 9.05
CA HIS A 113 5.73 6.22 8.91
C HIS A 113 4.71 6.99 9.77
N ALA A 114 3.51 6.45 9.96
CA ALA A 114 2.49 7.11 10.76
C ALA A 114 2.77 6.97 12.26
N MET A 115 3.20 5.80 12.72
CA MET A 115 3.27 5.47 14.16
C MET A 115 4.69 5.32 14.70
N GLY A 116 5.71 5.23 13.83
CA GLY A 116 7.09 4.94 14.23
C GLY A 116 7.29 3.51 14.71
N TRP A 117 6.36 2.61 14.38
CA TRP A 117 6.44 1.22 14.80
C TRP A 117 7.49 0.46 13.98
N PRO A 118 8.25 -0.46 14.60
CA PRO A 118 9.12 -1.35 13.84
C PRO A 118 8.25 -2.30 13.02
N THR A 119 8.42 -2.27 11.70
CA THR A 119 7.72 -3.16 10.77
C THR A 119 8.74 -4.05 10.05
N PRO A 120 8.40 -5.33 9.78
CA PRO A 120 9.38 -6.32 9.33
C PRO A 120 10.03 -5.97 7.97
N ILE A 121 9.28 -5.44 7.01
CA ILE A 121 9.80 -5.16 5.67
C ILE A 121 10.67 -3.90 5.69
N ASP A 122 10.24 -2.84 6.38
CA ASP A 122 11.08 -1.67 6.64
C ASP A 122 12.39 -2.04 7.36
N HIS A 123 12.32 -2.94 8.35
CA HIS A 123 13.50 -3.44 9.04
C HIS A 123 14.46 -4.16 8.09
N LEU A 124 13.96 -5.07 7.25
CA LEU A 124 14.75 -5.77 6.24
C LEU A 124 15.35 -4.81 5.20
N TRP A 125 14.58 -3.81 4.78
CA TRP A 125 15.04 -2.78 3.85
C TRP A 125 16.23 -2.01 4.41
N LYS A 126 16.14 -1.58 5.68
CA LYS A 126 17.20 -0.86 6.40
C LYS A 126 18.39 -1.76 6.75
N ALA A 127 18.18 -3.06 6.97
CA ALA A 127 19.22 -4.04 7.29
C ALA A 127 20.08 -4.50 6.10
N GLY A 128 19.97 -3.84 4.94
CA GLY A 128 20.77 -4.14 3.75
C GLY A 128 19.96 -4.53 2.52
N GLY A 129 18.64 -4.74 2.66
CA GLY A 129 17.75 -5.01 1.52
C GLY A 129 17.82 -3.93 0.44
N ARG A 130 17.94 -2.66 0.84
CA ARG A 130 18.14 -1.54 -0.10
C ARG A 130 19.40 -1.70 -0.94
N ALA A 131 20.53 -2.04 -0.32
CA ALA A 131 21.80 -2.18 -1.02
C ALA A 131 21.74 -3.34 -2.02
N ALA A 132 21.24 -4.50 -1.57
CA ALA A 132 21.08 -5.68 -2.42
C ALA A 132 20.22 -5.41 -3.66
N VAL A 133 19.09 -4.70 -3.51
CA VAL A 133 18.22 -4.35 -4.64
C VAL A 133 18.94 -3.41 -5.61
N VAL A 134 19.59 -2.37 -5.11
CA VAL A 134 20.35 -1.42 -5.96
C VAL A 134 21.47 -2.14 -6.71
N ASP A 135 22.21 -3.04 -6.05
CA ASP A 135 23.29 -3.80 -6.67
C ASP A 135 22.77 -4.71 -7.79
N VAL A 136 21.67 -5.43 -7.55
CA VAL A 136 21.05 -6.30 -8.56
C VAL A 136 20.61 -5.50 -9.79
N PHE A 137 19.90 -4.39 -9.60
CA PHE A 137 19.46 -3.57 -10.73
C PHE A 137 20.62 -2.84 -11.41
N GLY A 138 21.66 -2.47 -10.67
CA GLY A 138 22.90 -1.93 -11.22
C GLY A 138 23.59 -2.92 -12.16
N VAL A 139 23.69 -4.19 -11.75
CA VAL A 139 24.24 -5.26 -12.61
C VAL A 139 23.41 -5.42 -13.89
N VAL A 140 22.07 -5.45 -13.78
CA VAL A 140 21.20 -5.58 -14.96
C VAL A 140 21.36 -4.39 -15.91
N ALA A 141 21.44 -3.16 -15.40
CA ALA A 141 21.61 -1.95 -16.21
C ALA A 141 22.96 -1.87 -16.93
N HIS A 142 23.98 -2.60 -16.46
CA HIS A 142 25.28 -2.68 -17.12
C HIS A 142 25.41 -3.85 -18.12
N VAL A 143 24.46 -4.80 -18.10
CA VAL A 143 24.46 -5.98 -18.97
C VAL A 143 23.51 -5.82 -20.17
N VAL A 144 22.54 -4.92 -20.09
CA VAL A 144 21.64 -4.52 -21.19
C VAL A 144 22.20 -3.31 -21.93
#